data_AF-A0A8J2MEQ8-F1
#
_entry.id   AF-A0A8J2MEQ8-F1
#
_cell.length_a   1.000
_cell.length_b   1.000
_cell.length_c   1.000
_cell.angle_alpha   90.00
_cell.angle_beta   90.00
_cell.angle_gamma   90.00
#
_symmetry.space_group_name_H-M   'P 1'
#
loop_
_entity.id
_entity.type
_entity.pdbx_description
1 polymer ?
#
loop_
_entity_poly.entity_id
_entity_poly.type
_entity_poly.pdbx_seq_one_letter_code
_entity_poly.pdbx_strand_id
1 'polypeptide(L)'
;MSTNYELLDELFNKVLACTHIESHYMEVLIMKLDEIYKFSVQRLPLNTPVLINSLKSRYYSLPQVYAPEYYLKLAIRPLRYSLHISTANMFNIGYVVLVLRNCLVSIKNESIGRNQCPFFLKFLADFLPCCEESTLCEVRVVCMDTFKIFLSKFEPVAQLLIIRKLFSMIREGKIQLKFEPHFFAWIVDLFRSKFNYEVFRRELDYFWGDIVSIRYSCLSDGLQYYLSVFIFAQEQALRRINPELMLNIYKHYLQPLQSQISDWTELVKTEERQINHGNLAVSADQLAANMERLESEARRQQDSQSLPLLQFQCSETLNFVATFLRNVHML
;
A
#
# COMPACT_ATOMS: atom_id res chain seq x y z
N MET A 1 7.11 13.05 44.19
CA MET A 1 7.36 13.14 42.73
C MET A 1 6.17 12.53 42.03
N SER A 2 5.36 13.32 41.30
CA SER A 2 4.22 12.76 40.55
C SER A 2 4.72 12.14 39.26
N THR A 3 4.98 10.84 39.29
CA THR A 3 5.20 10.05 38.08
C THR A 3 3.87 9.98 37.32
N ASN A 4 3.76 10.73 36.22
CA ASN A 4 2.58 10.70 35.38
C ASN A 4 2.62 9.41 34.54
N TYR A 5 1.79 8.43 34.91
CA TYR A 5 1.71 7.12 34.26
C TYR A 5 0.71 7.08 33.10
N GLU A 6 0.16 8.22 32.65
CA GLU A 6 -0.85 8.29 31.58
C GLU A 6 -0.45 7.53 30.30
N LEU A 7 0.81 7.67 29.87
CA LEU A 7 1.35 6.94 28.71
C LEU A 7 1.43 5.42 28.94
N LEU A 8 1.75 5.03 30.17
CA LEU A 8 1.82 3.64 30.59
C LEU A 8 0.42 3.02 30.66
N ASP A 9 -0.53 3.76 31.23
CA ASP A 9 -1.94 3.40 31.27
C ASP A 9 -2.55 3.32 29.86
N GLU A 10 -2.17 4.21 28.95
CA GLU A 10 -2.66 4.17 27.57
C GLU A 10 -2.13 2.94 26.81
N LEU A 11 -0.85 2.59 27.03
CA LEU A 11 -0.22 1.38 26.51
C LEU A 11 -0.90 0.11 27.06
N PHE A 12 -1.15 0.03 28.37
CA PHE A 12 -1.83 -1.13 28.96
C PHE A 12 -3.29 -1.23 28.53
N ASN A 13 -4.04 -0.14 28.64
CA ASN A 13 -5.49 -0.17 28.45
C ASN A 13 -5.93 -0.31 26.99
N LYS A 14 -5.13 0.16 26.04
CA LYS A 14 -5.55 0.22 24.64
C LYS A 14 -4.77 -0.69 23.71
N VAL A 15 -3.58 -1.11 24.11
CA VAL A 15 -2.64 -1.77 23.21
C VAL A 15 -2.36 -3.20 23.65
N LEU A 16 -1.86 -3.40 24.88
CA LEU A 16 -1.56 -4.74 25.39
C LEU A 16 -2.81 -5.59 25.64
N ALA A 17 -3.97 -4.97 25.92
CA ALA A 17 -5.24 -5.68 26.13
C ALA A 17 -5.72 -6.44 24.89
N CYS A 18 -5.20 -6.08 23.71
CA CYS A 18 -5.59 -6.64 22.42
C CYS A 18 -4.52 -7.58 21.83
N THR A 19 -3.42 -7.84 22.53
CA THR A 19 -2.29 -8.65 22.00
C THR A 19 -2.08 -9.93 22.78
N HIS A 20 -2.02 -11.06 22.07
CA HIS A 20 -1.47 -12.30 22.59
C HIS A 20 0.06 -12.27 22.45
N ILE A 21 0.77 -12.22 23.57
CA ILE A 21 2.25 -12.34 23.61
C ILE A 21 2.59 -13.42 24.65
N GLU A 22 2.89 -14.63 24.19
CA GLU A 22 3.53 -15.66 25.03
C GLU A 22 5.02 -15.31 25.18
N SER A 23 5.38 -14.67 26.28
CA SER A 23 6.77 -14.34 26.61
C SER A 23 6.98 -14.34 28.12
N HIS A 24 8.01 -15.06 28.57
CA HIS A 24 8.44 -15.10 29.97
C HIS A 24 8.78 -13.69 30.51
N TYR A 25 9.27 -12.79 29.66
CA TYR A 25 9.57 -11.41 30.04
C TYR A 25 8.31 -10.57 30.27
N MET A 26 7.21 -10.85 29.55
CA MET A 26 5.94 -10.17 29.82
C MET A 26 5.32 -10.63 31.14
N GLU A 27 5.46 -11.91 31.48
CA GLU A 27 5.03 -12.43 32.78
C GLU A 27 5.73 -11.69 33.94
N VAL A 28 7.06 -11.52 33.84
CA VAL A 28 7.86 -10.74 34.81
C VAL A 28 7.43 -9.27 34.86
N LEU A 29 7.21 -8.63 33.71
CA LEU A 29 6.73 -7.24 33.63
C LEU A 29 5.38 -7.07 34.35
N ILE A 30 4.45 -8.00 34.10
CA ILE A 30 3.09 -7.99 34.67
C ILE A 30 3.11 -8.20 36.18
N MET A 31 3.94 -9.13 36.67
CA MET A 31 4.12 -9.32 38.12
C MET A 31 4.63 -8.04 38.79
N LYS A 32 5.57 -7.34 38.15
CA LYS A 32 6.10 -6.07 38.66
C LYS A 32 5.06 -4.94 38.63
N LEU A 33 4.17 -4.92 37.64
CA LEU A 33 3.05 -3.97 37.58
C LEU A 33 2.00 -4.27 38.66
N ASP A 34 1.62 -5.54 38.87
CA ASP A 34 0.72 -5.96 39.95
C ASP A 34 1.27 -5.54 41.33
N GLU A 35 2.59 -5.63 41.53
CA GLU A 35 3.26 -5.10 42.71
C GLU A 35 3.16 -3.56 42.81
N ILE A 36 3.52 -2.82 41.76
CA ILE A 36 3.48 -1.34 41.74
C ILE A 36 2.06 -0.82 42.04
N TYR A 37 1.03 -1.45 41.48
CA TYR A 37 -0.35 -0.99 41.63
C TYR A 37 -1.00 -1.35 42.96
N LYS A 38 -0.58 -2.44 43.63
CA LYS A 38 -1.00 -2.73 45.03
C LYS A 38 -0.64 -1.60 46.00
N PHE A 39 0.37 -0.80 45.68
CA PHE A 39 0.80 0.35 46.48
C PHE A 39 0.23 1.69 46.01
N SER A 40 -0.52 1.73 44.90
CA SER A 40 -1.14 2.94 44.38
C SER A 40 -2.62 3.01 44.79
N VAL A 41 -3.08 4.12 45.35
CA VAL A 41 -4.47 4.31 45.84
C VAL A 41 -5.45 4.63 44.69
N GLN A 42 -5.02 4.53 43.42
CA GLN A 42 -5.83 4.87 42.25
C GLN A 42 -6.66 3.68 41.76
N ARG A 43 -7.92 3.93 41.36
CA ARG A 43 -8.77 2.92 40.71
C ARG A 43 -8.28 2.71 39.28
N LEU A 44 -7.91 1.48 38.94
CA LEU A 44 -7.48 1.11 37.59
C LEU A 44 -8.59 1.35 36.56
N PRO A 45 -8.27 1.86 35.35
CA PRO A 45 -9.21 1.85 34.23
C PRO A 45 -9.56 0.41 33.85
N LEU A 46 -10.82 0.14 33.49
CA LEU A 46 -11.42 -1.20 33.35
C LEU A 46 -10.60 -2.22 32.52
N ASN A 47 -9.77 -1.76 31.58
CA ASN A 47 -9.02 -2.63 30.67
C ASN A 47 -7.73 -3.19 31.29
N THR A 48 -7.09 -2.51 32.26
CA THR A 48 -5.90 -3.03 32.97
C THR A 48 -6.21 -4.25 33.87
N PRO A 49 -7.30 -4.27 34.65
CA PRO A 49 -7.72 -5.46 35.39
C PRO A 49 -8.09 -6.64 34.48
N VAL A 50 -8.70 -6.35 33.31
CA VAL A 50 -9.01 -7.35 32.28
C VAL A 50 -7.72 -7.94 31.70
N LEU A 51 -6.70 -7.11 31.48
CA LEU A 51 -5.37 -7.53 31.03
C LEU A 51 -4.69 -8.44 32.05
N ILE A 52 -4.64 -8.03 33.32
CA ILE A 52 -4.03 -8.79 34.42
C ILE A 52 -4.76 -10.13 34.64
N ASN A 53 -6.09 -10.17 34.57
CA ASN A 53 -6.84 -11.43 34.67
C ASN A 53 -6.61 -12.32 33.43
N SER A 54 -6.56 -11.75 32.22
CA SER A 54 -6.43 -12.51 30.96
C SER A 54 -5.08 -13.21 30.78
N LEU A 55 -4.08 -12.78 31.55
CA LEU A 55 -2.72 -13.31 31.52
C LEU A 55 -2.42 -14.24 32.71
N LYS A 56 -3.13 -14.09 33.84
CA LYS A 56 -3.08 -15.03 34.99
C LYS A 56 -3.84 -16.33 34.70
N SER A 57 -4.96 -16.28 33.97
CA SER A 57 -5.57 -17.47 33.38
C SER A 57 -4.95 -17.68 32.01
N ARG A 58 -4.44 -18.88 31.68
CA ARG A 58 -4.01 -19.26 30.31
C ARG A 58 -5.13 -19.19 29.24
N TYR A 59 -6.23 -18.49 29.54
CA TYR A 59 -7.43 -18.29 28.76
C TYR A 59 -7.87 -16.83 28.95
N TYR A 60 -8.13 -16.16 27.83
CA TYR A 60 -8.59 -14.78 27.71
C TYR A 60 -9.69 -14.41 28.71
N SER A 61 -9.58 -13.26 29.36
CA SER A 61 -10.66 -12.64 30.16
C SER A 61 -11.15 -11.31 29.59
N LEU A 62 -10.85 -11.03 28.32
CA LEU A 62 -11.73 -10.15 27.55
C LEU A 62 -13.12 -10.82 27.50
N PRO A 63 -14.22 -10.09 27.75
CA PRO A 63 -15.54 -10.68 27.58
C PRO A 63 -15.67 -11.24 26.15
N GLN A 64 -15.68 -12.57 25.99
CA GLN A 64 -15.93 -13.20 24.69
C GLN A 64 -17.32 -12.85 24.10
N VAL A 65 -18.10 -12.06 24.84
CA VAL A 65 -19.39 -11.49 24.45
C VAL A 65 -19.27 -10.54 23.25
N TYR A 66 -18.14 -9.86 23.07
CA TYR A 66 -17.98 -8.89 21.96
C TYR A 66 -17.38 -9.52 20.71
N ALA A 67 -17.90 -9.11 19.55
CA ALA A 67 -17.44 -9.59 18.25
C ALA A 67 -15.96 -9.18 18.00
N PRO A 68 -15.13 -10.01 17.35
CA PRO A 68 -13.74 -9.71 16.99
C PRO A 68 -13.54 -8.34 16.33
N GLU A 69 -14.50 -7.88 15.53
CA GLU A 69 -14.50 -6.56 14.89
C GLU A 69 -14.51 -5.40 15.89
N TYR A 70 -15.12 -5.59 17.06
CA TYR A 70 -15.13 -4.60 18.13
C TYR A 70 -13.72 -4.39 18.72
N TYR A 71 -12.99 -5.49 18.94
CA TYR A 71 -11.61 -5.43 19.42
C TYR A 71 -10.67 -4.74 18.44
N LEU A 72 -10.82 -5.04 17.14
CA LEU A 72 -10.09 -4.31 16.11
C LEU A 72 -10.35 -2.80 16.19
N LYS A 73 -11.61 -2.38 16.33
CA LYS A 73 -11.94 -0.94 16.44
C LYS A 73 -11.26 -0.26 17.62
N LEU A 74 -11.18 -0.93 18.76
CA LEU A 74 -10.48 -0.41 19.94
C LEU A 74 -8.98 -0.25 19.70
N ALA A 75 -8.36 -1.22 19.01
CA ALA A 75 -6.93 -1.21 18.73
C ALA A 75 -6.52 -0.17 17.67
N ILE A 76 -7.38 0.15 16.71
CA ILE A 76 -7.02 1.01 15.56
C ILE A 76 -6.53 2.40 15.97
N ARG A 77 -7.22 3.08 16.90
CA ARG A 77 -6.84 4.47 17.28
C ARG A 77 -5.46 4.54 17.95
N PRO A 78 -5.13 3.69 18.93
CA PRO A 78 -3.77 3.59 19.48
C PRO A 78 -2.72 3.24 18.45
N LEU A 79 -2.98 2.23 17.60
CA LEU A 79 -2.03 1.83 16.56
C LEU A 79 -1.77 2.98 15.59
N ARG A 80 -2.80 3.73 15.21
CA ARG A 80 -2.68 4.93 14.38
C ARG A 80 -1.82 6.00 15.03
N TYR A 81 -1.96 6.20 16.34
CA TYR A 81 -1.11 7.13 17.08
C TYR A 81 0.35 6.68 17.03
N SER A 82 0.63 5.39 17.26
CA SER A 82 1.98 4.82 17.13
C SER A 82 2.57 5.01 15.73
N LEU A 83 1.77 4.87 14.66
CA LEU A 83 2.24 5.16 13.29
C LEU A 83 2.72 6.61 13.15
N HIS A 84 2.01 7.57 13.73
CA HIS A 84 2.37 8.99 13.65
C HIS A 84 3.59 9.37 14.51
N ILE A 85 3.92 8.61 15.57
CA ILE A 85 5.12 8.87 16.38
C ILE A 85 6.39 8.61 15.55
N SER A 86 6.43 7.48 14.83
CA SER A 86 7.56 7.15 13.96
C SER A 86 7.18 6.07 12.97
N THR A 87 7.15 6.44 11.69
CA THR A 87 6.95 5.55 10.55
C THR A 87 8.21 4.77 10.15
N ALA A 88 9.38 5.20 10.63
CA ALA A 88 10.69 4.64 10.28
C ALA A 88 11.35 3.80 11.40
N ASN A 89 10.78 3.81 12.61
CA ASN A 89 11.27 2.99 13.71
C ASN A 89 10.77 1.54 13.57
N MET A 90 11.69 0.64 13.21
CA MET A 90 11.42 -0.78 13.00
C MET A 90 10.76 -1.48 14.20
N PHE A 91 11.15 -1.14 15.44
CA PHE A 91 10.56 -1.75 16.64
C PHE A 91 9.12 -1.30 16.85
N ASN A 92 8.86 0.00 16.67
CA ASN A 92 7.51 0.56 16.78
C ASN A 92 6.58 -0.03 15.71
N ILE A 93 7.01 -0.04 14.44
CA ILE A 93 6.20 -0.56 13.34
C ILE A 93 6.04 -2.07 13.44
N GLY A 94 7.08 -2.81 13.81
CA GLY A 94 7.00 -4.24 14.08
C GLY A 94 5.95 -4.57 15.15
N TYR A 95 5.90 -3.77 16.21
CA TYR A 95 4.88 -3.91 17.25
C TYR A 95 3.47 -3.57 16.73
N VAL A 96 3.30 -2.48 15.97
CA VAL A 96 2.01 -2.14 15.35
C VAL A 96 1.48 -3.28 14.49
N VAL A 97 2.35 -3.85 13.65
CA VAL A 97 2.01 -4.95 12.76
C VAL A 97 1.66 -6.22 13.53
N LEU A 98 2.41 -6.54 14.59
CA LEU A 98 2.13 -7.69 15.45
C LEU A 98 0.74 -7.60 16.09
N VAL A 99 0.42 -6.45 16.69
CA VAL A 99 -0.89 -6.20 17.31
C VAL A 99 -2.01 -6.29 16.28
N LEU A 100 -1.82 -5.64 15.14
CA LEU A 100 -2.81 -5.62 14.06
C LEU A 100 -3.09 -7.03 13.55
N ARG A 101 -2.05 -7.83 13.26
CA ARG A 101 -2.22 -9.22 12.81
C ARG A 101 -2.99 -10.06 13.82
N ASN A 102 -2.64 -9.95 15.11
CA ASN A 102 -3.35 -10.67 16.18
C ASN A 102 -4.84 -10.32 16.22
N CYS A 103 -5.19 -9.03 16.07
CA CYS A 103 -6.59 -8.61 15.99
C CYS A 103 -7.31 -9.18 14.74
N LEU A 104 -6.60 -9.26 13.60
CA LEU A 104 -7.18 -9.71 12.34
C LEU A 104 -7.37 -11.23 12.25
N VAL A 105 -6.59 -12.03 12.98
CA VAL A 105 -6.67 -13.51 12.94
C VAL A 105 -8.06 -14.01 13.34
N SER A 106 -8.68 -13.39 14.34
CA SER A 106 -10.01 -13.79 14.83
C SER A 106 -11.17 -13.29 13.98
N ILE A 107 -10.92 -12.43 12.99
CA ILE A 107 -11.94 -11.88 12.10
C ILE A 107 -12.04 -12.75 10.85
N LYS A 108 -13.25 -13.20 10.52
CA LYS A 108 -13.50 -13.96 9.30
C LYS A 108 -13.24 -13.07 8.07
N ASN A 109 -12.68 -13.64 7.01
CA ASN A 109 -12.55 -12.89 5.75
C ASN A 109 -13.94 -12.49 5.24
N GLU A 110 -14.02 -11.30 4.63
CA GLU A 110 -15.24 -10.73 4.07
C GLU A 110 -16.38 -10.47 5.09
N SER A 111 -16.10 -10.40 6.40
CA SER A 111 -17.13 -10.11 7.43
C SER A 111 -17.36 -8.63 7.69
N ILE A 112 -16.37 -7.77 7.43
CA ILE A 112 -16.48 -6.33 7.71
C ILE A 112 -17.25 -5.64 6.58
N GLY A 113 -18.48 -5.21 6.88
CA GLY A 113 -19.36 -4.52 5.93
C GLY A 113 -18.90 -3.11 5.56
N ARG A 114 -19.35 -2.63 4.38
CA ARG A 114 -18.99 -1.31 3.82
C ARG A 114 -19.34 -0.12 4.71
N ASN A 115 -20.36 -0.26 5.56
CA ASN A 115 -20.76 0.77 6.52
C ASN A 115 -19.65 1.09 7.54
N GLN A 116 -18.68 0.20 7.72
CA GLN A 116 -17.55 0.38 8.64
C GLN A 116 -16.31 0.97 7.96
N CYS A 117 -16.25 1.05 6.62
CA CYS A 117 -15.10 1.56 5.88
C CYS A 117 -14.59 2.93 6.36
N PRO A 118 -15.46 3.95 6.61
CA PRO A 118 -14.99 5.27 7.02
C PRO A 118 -14.15 5.24 8.31
N PHE A 119 -14.43 4.29 9.20
CA PHE A 119 -13.71 4.15 10.47
C PHE A 119 -12.25 3.69 10.25
N PHE A 120 -12.05 2.73 9.33
CA PHE A 120 -10.74 2.10 9.11
C PHE A 120 -9.91 2.78 8.02
N LEU A 121 -10.54 3.49 7.08
CA LEU A 121 -9.89 4.09 5.92
C LEU A 121 -8.71 5.00 6.31
N LYS A 122 -8.89 5.82 7.36
CA LYS A 122 -7.84 6.74 7.80
C LYS A 122 -6.62 5.99 8.32
N PHE A 123 -6.82 4.88 9.03
CA PHE A 123 -5.71 4.03 9.46
C PHE A 123 -5.01 3.36 8.28
N LEU A 124 -5.77 2.81 7.33
CA LEU A 124 -5.20 2.19 6.13
C LEU A 124 -4.34 3.19 5.33
N ALA A 125 -4.82 4.43 5.19
CA ALA A 125 -4.06 5.51 4.54
C ALA A 125 -2.75 5.83 5.29
N ASP A 126 -2.80 5.97 6.62
CA ASP A 126 -1.62 6.25 7.44
C ASP A 126 -0.64 5.06 7.53
N PHE A 127 -1.12 3.85 7.22
CA PHE A 127 -0.31 2.63 7.22
C PHE A 127 0.44 2.41 5.90
N LEU A 128 0.00 3.02 4.79
CA LEU A 128 0.66 2.88 3.49
C LEU A 128 2.14 3.34 3.49
N PRO A 129 2.53 4.48 4.09
CA PRO A 129 3.93 4.89 4.14
C PRO A 129 4.87 3.85 4.79
N CYS A 130 4.37 3.05 5.75
CA CYS A 130 5.15 1.96 6.36
C CYS A 130 5.43 0.81 5.39
N CYS A 131 4.65 0.69 4.31
CA CYS A 131 4.91 -0.30 3.26
C CYS A 131 6.03 0.15 2.30
N GLU A 132 6.45 1.41 2.38
CA GLU A 132 7.50 1.99 1.53
C GLU A 132 8.86 2.11 2.24
N GLU A 133 8.81 2.38 3.55
CA GLU A 133 9.99 2.83 4.30
C GLU A 133 11.12 1.80 4.28
N SER A 134 12.26 2.20 3.70
CA SER A 134 13.38 1.32 3.42
C SER A 134 14.13 0.92 4.68
N THR A 135 14.09 1.75 5.72
CA THR A 135 14.70 1.46 7.03
C THR A 135 14.03 0.29 7.76
N LEU A 136 12.84 -0.13 7.33
CA LEU A 136 12.10 -1.23 7.95
C LEU A 136 12.54 -2.62 7.45
N CYS A 137 13.36 -2.71 6.39
CA CYS A 137 13.89 -3.98 5.86
C CYS A 137 12.80 -5.07 5.71
N GLU A 138 12.90 -6.17 6.45
CA GLU A 138 11.94 -7.29 6.43
C GLU A 138 10.56 -6.90 6.98
N VAL A 139 10.50 -5.96 7.95
CA VAL A 139 9.23 -5.49 8.53
C VAL A 139 8.36 -4.82 7.46
N ARG A 140 8.96 -4.22 6.44
CA ARG A 140 8.24 -3.67 5.27
C ARG A 140 7.40 -4.74 4.56
N VAL A 141 7.97 -5.92 4.35
CA VAL A 141 7.27 -7.06 3.71
C VAL A 141 6.09 -7.49 4.58
N VAL A 142 6.31 -7.59 5.89
CA VAL A 142 5.24 -7.92 6.84
C VAL A 142 4.15 -6.84 6.86
N CYS A 143 4.48 -5.57 6.68
CA CYS A 143 3.50 -4.48 6.54
C CYS A 143 2.60 -4.69 5.31
N MET A 144 3.20 -4.93 4.14
CA MET A 144 2.45 -5.18 2.90
C MET A 144 1.52 -6.39 3.02
N ASP A 145 2.01 -7.48 3.61
CA ASP A 145 1.18 -8.68 3.83
C ASP A 145 0.06 -8.42 4.83
N THR A 146 0.34 -7.68 5.89
CA THR A 146 -0.66 -7.31 6.89
C THR A 146 -1.72 -6.39 6.30
N PHE A 147 -1.36 -5.48 5.40
CA PHE A 147 -2.31 -4.67 4.65
C PHE A 147 -3.26 -5.56 3.82
N LYS A 148 -2.72 -6.55 3.08
CA LYS A 148 -3.52 -7.50 2.31
C LYS A 148 -4.46 -8.32 3.19
N ILE A 149 -3.98 -8.80 4.34
CA ILE A 149 -4.79 -9.53 5.33
C ILE A 149 -5.88 -8.63 5.89
N PHE A 150 -5.58 -7.36 6.16
CA PHE A 150 -6.59 -6.42 6.65
C PHE A 150 -7.66 -6.17 5.59
N LEU A 151 -7.25 -5.88 4.35
CA LEU A 151 -8.17 -5.66 3.24
C LEU A 151 -9.09 -6.87 3.02
N SER A 152 -8.58 -8.10 3.14
CA SER A 152 -9.40 -9.32 2.95
C SER A 152 -10.48 -9.54 4.01
N LYS A 153 -10.43 -8.82 5.15
CA LYS A 153 -11.50 -8.86 6.16
C LYS A 153 -12.76 -8.11 5.73
N PHE A 154 -12.65 -7.19 4.78
CA PHE A 154 -13.78 -6.43 4.27
C PHE A 154 -14.58 -7.20 3.23
N GLU A 155 -15.89 -7.02 3.16
CA GLU A 155 -16.71 -7.57 2.07
C GLU A 155 -16.23 -7.03 0.69
N PRO A 156 -16.47 -7.72 -0.44
CA PRO A 156 -15.93 -7.32 -1.74
C PRO A 156 -16.26 -5.88 -2.16
N VAL A 157 -17.49 -5.40 -1.88
CA VAL A 157 -17.87 -4.00 -2.15
C VAL A 157 -17.03 -3.03 -1.33
N ALA A 158 -16.78 -3.35 -0.06
CA ALA A 158 -15.96 -2.54 0.82
C ALA A 158 -14.49 -2.53 0.37
N GLN A 159 -13.94 -3.68 -0.03
CA GLN A 159 -12.59 -3.77 -0.61
C GLN A 159 -12.44 -2.85 -1.82
N LEU A 160 -13.39 -2.90 -2.76
CA LEU A 160 -13.40 -2.03 -3.95
C LEU A 160 -13.39 -0.55 -3.56
N LEU A 161 -14.28 -0.14 -2.65
CA LEU A 161 -14.37 1.26 -2.20
C LEU A 161 -13.08 1.73 -1.52
N ILE A 162 -12.45 0.87 -0.71
CA ILE A 162 -11.16 1.17 -0.06
C ILE A 162 -10.07 1.34 -1.12
N ILE A 163 -9.93 0.39 -2.05
CA ILE A 163 -8.92 0.41 -3.13
C ILE A 163 -9.06 1.70 -3.94
N ARG A 164 -10.25 2.01 -4.46
CA ARG A 164 -10.49 3.22 -5.26
C ARG A 164 -10.27 4.49 -4.44
N LYS A 165 -10.66 4.51 -3.17
CA LYS A 165 -10.47 5.70 -2.32
C LYS A 165 -9.00 5.94 -2.01
N LEU A 166 -8.21 4.91 -1.73
CA LEU A 166 -6.77 5.02 -1.54
C LEU A 166 -6.08 5.49 -2.83
N PHE A 167 -6.47 4.95 -3.99
CA PHE A 167 -6.00 5.42 -5.29
C PHE A 167 -6.22 6.94 -5.46
N SER A 168 -7.44 7.42 -5.19
CA SER A 168 -7.76 8.84 -5.29
C SER A 168 -6.98 9.69 -4.27
N MET A 169 -6.78 9.18 -3.04
CA MET A 169 -6.03 9.91 -2.01
C MET A 169 -4.55 10.04 -2.35
N ILE A 170 -3.94 9.03 -2.97
CA ILE A 170 -2.56 9.10 -3.48
C ILE A 170 -2.50 10.13 -4.61
N ARG A 171 -3.38 10.00 -5.62
CA ARG A 171 -3.45 10.93 -6.76
C ARG A 171 -3.65 12.39 -6.34
N GLU A 172 -4.45 12.64 -5.31
CA GLU A 172 -4.73 13.98 -4.77
C GLU A 172 -3.61 14.50 -3.85
N GLY A 173 -2.51 13.76 -3.65
CA GLY A 173 -1.41 14.14 -2.76
C GLY A 173 -1.78 14.14 -1.28
N LYS A 174 -2.90 13.51 -0.89
CA LYS A 174 -3.34 13.39 0.52
C LYS A 174 -2.52 12.36 1.28
N ILE A 175 -1.91 11.41 0.58
CA ILE A 175 -0.94 10.46 1.09
C ILE A 175 0.35 10.73 0.34
N GLN A 176 1.37 11.21 1.04
CA GLN A 176 2.68 11.49 0.43
C GLN A 176 3.52 10.21 0.47
N LEU A 177 3.88 9.71 -0.71
CA LEU A 177 4.68 8.50 -0.92
C LEU A 177 5.89 8.87 -1.77
N LYS A 178 7.09 8.43 -1.42
CA LYS A 178 8.31 8.78 -2.19
C LYS A 178 8.38 7.96 -3.48
N PHE A 179 7.84 6.74 -3.46
CA PHE A 179 7.76 5.80 -4.58
C PHE A 179 6.31 5.61 -5.06
N GLU A 180 5.59 6.72 -5.27
CA GLU A 180 4.20 6.74 -5.74
C GLU A 180 3.88 5.76 -6.91
N PRO A 181 4.70 5.66 -7.98
CA PRO A 181 4.42 4.73 -9.09
C PRO A 181 4.32 3.26 -8.66
N HIS A 182 5.07 2.86 -7.63
CA HIS A 182 5.05 1.50 -7.09
C HIS A 182 3.74 1.24 -6.34
N PHE A 183 3.17 2.25 -5.67
CA PHE A 183 1.89 2.10 -4.99
C PHE A 183 0.72 2.10 -5.97
N PHE A 184 0.77 2.90 -7.03
CA PHE A 184 -0.24 2.77 -8.08
C PHE A 184 -0.18 1.40 -8.75
N ALA A 185 1.01 0.90 -9.07
CA ALA A 185 1.19 -0.47 -9.55
C ALA A 185 0.59 -1.50 -8.58
N TRP A 186 0.93 -1.38 -7.29
CA TRP A 186 0.41 -2.29 -6.27
C TRP A 186 -1.11 -2.22 -6.12
N ILE A 187 -1.72 -1.03 -6.18
CA ILE A 187 -3.18 -0.88 -6.12
C ILE A 187 -3.85 -1.46 -7.36
N VAL A 188 -3.28 -1.28 -8.56
CA VAL A 188 -3.76 -1.91 -9.80
C VAL A 188 -3.71 -3.44 -9.65
N ASP A 189 -2.62 -4.00 -9.14
CA ASP A 189 -2.50 -5.43 -8.88
C ASP A 189 -3.47 -5.95 -7.80
N LEU A 190 -3.72 -5.16 -6.75
CA LEU A 190 -4.73 -5.48 -5.75
C LEU A 190 -6.14 -5.54 -6.38
N PHE A 191 -6.50 -4.58 -7.23
CA PHE A 191 -7.76 -4.59 -7.96
C PHE A 191 -7.85 -5.81 -8.90
N ARG A 192 -6.80 -6.03 -9.69
CA ARG A 192 -6.66 -7.14 -10.64
C ARG A 192 -6.90 -8.50 -9.98
N SER A 193 -6.31 -8.71 -8.80
CA SER A 193 -6.46 -9.96 -8.02
C SER A 193 -7.91 -10.28 -7.63
N LYS A 194 -8.83 -9.32 -7.75
CA LYS A 194 -10.24 -9.43 -7.35
C LYS A 194 -11.20 -9.59 -8.53
N PHE A 195 -10.72 -9.86 -9.74
CA PHE A 195 -11.55 -10.10 -10.93
C PHE A 195 -12.56 -11.25 -10.78
N ASN A 196 -12.37 -12.17 -9.84
CA ASN A 196 -13.34 -13.23 -9.54
C ASN A 196 -14.64 -12.67 -8.96
N TYR A 197 -14.60 -11.50 -8.32
CA TYR A 197 -15.80 -10.85 -7.78
C TYR A 197 -16.48 -10.01 -8.85
N GLU A 198 -17.79 -10.23 -9.03
CA GLU A 198 -18.57 -9.51 -10.03
C GLU A 198 -18.57 -7.99 -9.82
N VAL A 199 -18.57 -7.54 -8.55
CA VAL A 199 -18.56 -6.11 -8.20
C VAL A 199 -17.34 -5.40 -8.79
N PHE A 200 -16.17 -6.04 -8.80
CA PHE A 200 -14.96 -5.47 -9.40
C PHE A 200 -15.05 -5.41 -10.92
N ARG A 201 -15.64 -6.44 -11.56
CA ARG A 201 -15.85 -6.46 -13.02
C ARG A 201 -16.82 -5.37 -13.48
N ARG A 202 -17.87 -5.09 -12.71
CA ARG A 202 -18.85 -4.03 -13.01
C ARG A 202 -18.27 -2.63 -12.89
N GLU A 203 -17.18 -2.46 -12.15
CA GLU A 203 -16.55 -1.16 -11.87
C GLU A 203 -15.27 -0.92 -12.67
N LEU A 204 -15.02 -1.77 -13.67
CA LEU A 204 -13.86 -1.66 -14.56
C LEU A 204 -13.80 -0.33 -15.30
N ASP A 205 -14.93 0.16 -15.84
CA ASP A 205 -14.96 1.42 -16.60
C ASP A 205 -14.47 2.59 -15.75
N TYR A 206 -14.94 2.67 -14.50
CA TYR A 206 -14.53 3.71 -13.57
C TYR A 206 -13.07 3.57 -13.14
N PHE A 207 -12.61 2.34 -12.88
CA PHE A 207 -11.22 2.11 -12.48
C PHE A 207 -10.25 2.39 -13.62
N TRP A 208 -10.61 2.06 -14.87
CA TRP A 208 -9.85 2.48 -16.05
C TRP A 208 -9.83 4.01 -16.21
N GLY A 209 -10.93 4.69 -15.92
CA GLY A 209 -10.95 6.15 -15.84
C GLY A 209 -9.95 6.71 -14.81
N ASP A 210 -9.86 6.07 -13.64
CA ASP A 210 -8.87 6.41 -12.62
C ASP A 210 -7.43 6.16 -13.10
N ILE A 211 -7.18 5.02 -13.77
CA ILE A 211 -5.88 4.66 -14.36
C ILE A 211 -5.47 5.69 -15.41
N VAL A 212 -6.28 5.94 -16.43
CA VAL A 212 -5.94 6.83 -17.56
C VAL A 212 -5.65 8.28 -17.11
N SER A 213 -6.13 8.68 -15.93
CA SER A 213 -5.85 9.99 -15.36
C SER A 213 -4.42 10.19 -14.85
N ILE A 214 -3.66 9.11 -14.61
CA ILE A 214 -2.28 9.18 -14.13
C ILE A 214 -1.33 9.45 -15.29
N ARG A 215 -0.47 10.46 -15.14
CA ARG A 215 0.53 10.84 -16.14
C ARG A 215 1.83 11.18 -15.45
N TYR A 216 2.93 10.68 -15.98
CA TYR A 216 4.28 11.03 -15.56
C TYR A 216 4.96 11.89 -16.62
N SER A 217 5.72 12.89 -16.18
CA SER A 217 6.52 13.73 -17.08
C SER A 217 7.60 12.94 -17.80
N CYS A 218 8.20 11.96 -17.11
CA CYS A 218 9.10 10.97 -17.70
C CYS A 218 8.45 9.58 -17.61
N LEU A 219 8.47 8.84 -18.71
CA LEU A 219 7.89 7.49 -18.76
C LEU A 219 8.61 6.51 -17.82
N SER A 220 9.91 6.69 -17.63
CA SER A 220 10.74 5.83 -16.80
C SER A 220 10.47 5.98 -15.30
N ASP A 221 10.01 7.14 -14.85
CA ASP A 221 9.55 7.34 -13.47
C ASP A 221 8.28 6.52 -13.23
N GLY A 222 7.42 6.42 -14.24
CA GLY A 222 6.19 5.64 -14.21
C GLY A 222 6.35 4.14 -14.51
N LEU A 223 7.57 3.61 -14.64
CA LEU A 223 7.83 2.25 -15.17
C LEU A 223 6.96 1.19 -14.49
N GLN A 224 7.02 1.08 -13.16
CA GLN A 224 6.30 0.06 -12.40
C GLN A 224 4.79 0.16 -12.57
N TYR A 225 4.28 1.40 -12.61
CA TYR A 225 2.88 1.67 -12.84
C TYR A 225 2.42 1.17 -14.22
N TYR A 226 3.13 1.58 -15.28
CA TYR A 226 2.77 1.17 -16.65
C TYR A 226 2.85 -0.35 -16.84
N LEU A 227 3.86 -1.01 -16.26
CA LEU A 227 3.97 -2.47 -16.28
C LEU A 227 2.75 -3.15 -15.66
N SER A 228 2.29 -2.69 -14.50
CA SER A 228 1.10 -3.25 -13.85
C SER A 228 -0.18 -2.98 -14.67
N VAL A 229 -0.30 -1.80 -15.30
CA VAL A 229 -1.42 -1.47 -16.20
C VAL A 229 -1.43 -2.35 -17.46
N PHE A 230 -0.26 -2.66 -18.03
CA PHE A 230 -0.14 -3.58 -19.15
C PHE A 230 -0.59 -4.99 -18.77
N ILE A 231 -0.11 -5.51 -17.64
CA ILE A 231 -0.54 -6.81 -17.11
C ILE A 231 -2.05 -6.82 -16.82
N PHE A 232 -2.60 -5.71 -16.31
CA PHE A 232 -4.02 -5.56 -16.08
C PHE A 232 -4.86 -5.66 -17.37
N ALA A 233 -4.46 -4.97 -18.43
CA ALA A 233 -5.09 -5.07 -19.75
C ALA A 233 -4.98 -6.48 -20.35
N GLN A 234 -3.78 -7.10 -20.24
CA GLN A 234 -3.56 -8.47 -20.70
C GLN A 234 -4.48 -9.46 -19.98
N GLU A 235 -4.59 -9.37 -18.65
CA GLU A 235 -5.47 -10.25 -17.88
C GLU A 235 -6.94 -10.05 -18.22
N GLN A 236 -7.39 -8.81 -18.42
CA GLN A 236 -8.75 -8.52 -18.85
C GLN A 236 -9.06 -9.15 -20.22
N ALA A 237 -8.13 -9.05 -21.18
CA ALA A 237 -8.24 -9.67 -22.49
C ALA A 237 -8.23 -11.20 -22.43
N LEU A 238 -7.32 -11.79 -21.64
CA LEU A 238 -7.22 -13.24 -21.44
C LEU A 238 -8.51 -13.82 -20.84
N ARG A 239 -9.10 -13.13 -19.86
CA ARG A 239 -10.38 -13.50 -19.26
C ARG A 239 -11.59 -13.13 -20.12
N ARG A 240 -11.38 -12.48 -21.27
CA ARG A 240 -12.42 -12.04 -22.23
C ARG A 240 -13.48 -11.14 -21.59
N ILE A 241 -13.06 -10.22 -20.73
CA ILE A 241 -13.98 -9.35 -19.96
C ILE A 241 -14.21 -8.04 -20.72
N ASN A 242 -15.48 -7.70 -20.92
CA ASN A 242 -15.96 -6.42 -21.47
C ASN A 242 -15.22 -5.99 -22.76
N PRO A 243 -15.55 -6.59 -23.91
CA PRO A 243 -14.86 -6.32 -25.17
C PRO A 243 -15.02 -4.86 -25.65
N GLU A 244 -16.15 -4.22 -25.37
CA GLU A 244 -16.39 -2.81 -25.71
C GLU A 244 -15.43 -1.88 -24.96
N LEU A 245 -15.29 -2.09 -23.65
CA LEU A 245 -14.30 -1.37 -22.85
C LEU A 245 -12.87 -1.64 -23.34
N MET A 246 -12.53 -2.89 -23.66
CA MET A 246 -11.21 -3.23 -24.19
C MET A 246 -10.92 -2.56 -25.54
N LEU A 247 -11.93 -2.42 -26.41
CA LEU A 247 -11.78 -1.67 -27.66
C LEU A 247 -11.49 -0.19 -27.40
N ASN A 248 -12.18 0.41 -26.42
CA ASN A 248 -11.94 1.79 -26.02
C ASN A 248 -10.53 1.97 -25.43
N ILE A 249 -10.09 1.08 -24.55
CA ILE A 249 -8.73 1.09 -23.98
C ILE A 249 -7.67 0.91 -25.08
N TYR A 250 -7.90 0.00 -26.02
CA TYR A 250 -7.01 -0.24 -27.14
C TYR A 250 -6.78 1.05 -27.95
N LYS A 251 -7.87 1.72 -28.36
CA LYS A 251 -7.82 2.91 -29.22
C LYS A 251 -7.37 4.17 -28.50
N HIS A 252 -7.83 4.38 -27.26
CA HIS A 252 -7.69 5.67 -26.58
C HIS A 252 -6.61 5.71 -25.51
N TYR A 253 -6.04 4.55 -25.14
CA TYR A 253 -4.97 4.48 -24.15
C TYR A 253 -3.75 3.74 -24.69
N LEU A 254 -3.87 2.47 -25.09
CA LEU A 254 -2.71 1.65 -25.45
C LEU A 254 -2.02 2.12 -26.74
N GLN A 255 -2.79 2.40 -27.81
CA GLN A 255 -2.22 2.92 -29.06
C GLN A 255 -1.52 4.29 -28.87
N PRO A 256 -2.15 5.30 -28.25
CA PRO A 256 -1.47 6.56 -27.95
C PRO A 256 -0.22 6.39 -27.08
N LEU A 257 -0.26 5.50 -26.08
CA LEU A 257 0.89 5.23 -25.22
C LEU A 257 2.04 4.57 -25.99
N GLN A 258 1.75 3.69 -26.95
CA GLN A 258 2.77 3.11 -27.84
C GLN A 258 3.49 4.19 -28.66
N SER A 259 2.73 5.15 -29.21
CA SER A 259 3.31 6.30 -29.91
C SER A 259 4.20 7.12 -28.98
N GLN A 260 3.72 7.45 -27.78
CA GLN A 260 4.50 8.20 -26.78
C GLN A 260 5.81 7.50 -26.40
N ILE A 261 5.77 6.18 -26.16
CA ILE A 261 6.97 5.38 -25.87
C ILE A 261 7.95 5.42 -27.04
N SER A 262 7.44 5.32 -28.28
CA SER A 262 8.27 5.35 -29.49
C SER A 262 8.94 6.70 -29.67
N ASP A 263 8.17 7.79 -29.53
CA ASP A 263 8.66 9.16 -29.62
C ASP A 263 9.76 9.43 -28.57
N TRP A 264 9.52 9.04 -27.32
CA TRP A 264 10.50 9.17 -26.24
C TRP A 264 11.77 8.34 -26.49
N THR A 265 11.61 7.12 -26.99
CA THR A 265 12.74 6.25 -27.34
C THR A 265 13.60 6.87 -28.44
N GLU A 266 13.00 7.55 -29.41
CA GLU A 266 13.73 8.26 -30.48
C GLU A 266 14.41 9.54 -29.98
N LEU A 267 13.78 10.28 -29.07
CA LEU A 267 14.39 11.41 -28.38
C LEU A 267 15.66 11.00 -27.65
N VAL A 268 15.60 9.96 -26.81
CA VAL A 268 16.77 9.46 -26.05
C VAL A 268 17.89 9.00 -26.98
N LYS A 269 17.58 8.27 -28.05
CA LYS A 269 18.58 7.87 -29.06
C LYS A 269 19.23 9.06 -29.76
N THR A 270 18.46 10.13 -29.99
CA THR A 270 18.97 11.35 -30.66
C THR A 270 19.90 12.11 -29.73
N GLU A 271 19.55 12.23 -28.45
CA GLU A 271 20.40 12.82 -27.42
C GLU A 271 21.73 12.06 -27.27
N GLU A 272 21.68 10.73 -27.19
CA GLU A 272 22.88 9.88 -27.12
C GLU A 272 23.82 10.10 -28.32
N ARG A 273 23.26 10.20 -29.54
CA ARG A 273 24.05 10.47 -30.76
C ARG A 273 24.68 11.86 -30.72
N GLN A 274 23.96 12.88 -30.26
CA GLN A 274 24.49 14.25 -30.19
C GLN A 274 25.66 14.36 -29.21
N ILE A 275 25.60 13.66 -28.08
CA ILE A 275 26.69 13.61 -27.10
C ILE A 275 27.91 12.88 -27.66
N ASN A 276 27.70 11.75 -28.34
CA ASN A 276 28.78 10.99 -28.95
C ASN A 276 29.47 11.73 -30.12
N HIS A 277 28.77 12.69 -30.75
CA HIS A 277 29.29 13.49 -31.87
C HIS A 277 29.78 14.90 -31.48
N GLY A 278 29.59 15.36 -30.24
CA GLY A 278 29.90 16.73 -29.83
C GLY A 278 30.61 16.82 -28.47
N ASN A 279 31.88 17.21 -28.50
CA ASN A 279 32.59 17.78 -27.35
C ASN A 279 31.86 19.04 -26.87
N LEU A 280 30.96 18.92 -25.89
CA LEU A 280 30.45 20.07 -25.14
C LEU A 280 31.51 20.51 -24.13
N ALA A 281 32.50 21.24 -24.63
CA ALA A 281 33.42 22.02 -23.83
C ALA A 281 32.69 23.24 -23.27
N VAL A 282 32.26 23.22 -22.00
CA VAL A 282 31.90 24.43 -21.24
C VAL A 282 32.28 24.31 -19.77
N SER A 283 32.62 25.50 -19.23
CA SER A 283 33.47 25.91 -18.11
C SER A 283 32.99 25.62 -16.69
N ALA A 284 33.93 25.89 -15.77
CA ALA A 284 33.94 25.63 -14.34
C ALA A 284 32.97 26.50 -13.51
N ASP A 285 31.79 25.95 -13.21
CA ASP A 285 31.08 26.18 -11.94
C ASP A 285 30.83 24.81 -11.28
N GLN A 286 31.85 24.34 -10.56
CA GLN A 286 32.20 22.91 -10.40
C GLN A 286 31.44 22.13 -9.29
N LEU A 287 30.24 22.54 -8.87
CA LEU A 287 29.47 21.75 -7.89
C LEU A 287 28.00 21.60 -8.26
N ALA A 288 27.32 22.70 -8.60
CA ALA A 288 25.95 22.65 -9.12
C ALA A 288 25.89 21.99 -10.51
N ALA A 289 26.80 22.36 -11.42
CA ALA A 289 26.89 21.74 -12.75
C ALA A 289 27.28 20.26 -12.68
N ASN A 290 27.98 19.84 -11.63
CA ASN A 290 28.35 18.43 -11.41
C ASN A 290 27.17 17.62 -10.88
N MET A 291 26.36 18.16 -9.96
CA MET A 291 25.12 17.50 -9.51
C MET A 291 24.08 17.42 -10.63
N GLU A 292 23.83 18.50 -11.36
CA GLU A 292 22.90 18.49 -12.50
C GLU A 292 23.34 17.52 -13.59
N ARG A 293 24.65 17.44 -13.88
CA ARG A 293 25.19 16.42 -14.80
C ARG A 293 24.93 15.01 -14.30
N LEU A 294 25.26 14.71 -13.04
CA LEU A 294 25.03 13.40 -12.44
C LEU A 294 23.55 13.00 -12.47
N GLU A 295 22.64 13.93 -12.14
CA GLU A 295 21.19 13.70 -12.23
C GLU A 295 20.75 13.45 -13.67
N SER A 296 21.25 14.24 -14.64
CA SER A 296 20.92 14.05 -16.05
C SER A 296 21.44 12.72 -16.60
N GLU A 297 22.58 12.24 -16.11
CA GLU A 297 23.18 10.98 -16.52
C GLU A 297 22.49 9.79 -15.87
N ALA A 298 22.13 9.90 -14.58
CA ALA A 298 21.30 8.92 -13.89
C ALA A 298 19.93 8.75 -14.57
N ARG A 299 19.28 9.86 -14.97
CA ARG A 299 18.02 9.82 -15.74
C ARG A 299 18.19 9.13 -17.08
N ARG A 300 19.26 9.45 -17.83
CA ARG A 300 19.55 8.77 -19.10
C ARG A 300 19.79 7.27 -18.92
N GLN A 301 20.52 6.87 -17.89
CA GLN A 301 20.70 5.45 -17.56
C GLN A 301 19.38 4.77 -17.21
N GLN A 302 18.50 5.45 -16.45
CA GLN A 302 17.18 4.93 -16.15
C GLN A 302 16.32 4.80 -17.42
N ASP A 303 16.33 5.79 -18.31
CA ASP A 303 15.59 5.78 -19.57
C ASP A 303 16.04 4.66 -20.51
N SER A 304 17.35 4.55 -20.73
CA SER A 304 17.95 3.48 -21.55
C SER A 304 17.61 2.07 -21.06
N GLN A 305 17.41 1.87 -19.75
CA GLN A 305 16.99 0.59 -19.17
C GLN A 305 15.47 0.39 -19.22
N SER A 306 14.68 1.44 -18.98
CA SER A 306 13.24 1.36 -18.78
C SER A 306 12.45 1.32 -20.08
N LEU A 307 12.85 2.12 -21.07
CA LEU A 307 12.10 2.30 -22.32
C LEU A 307 12.02 1.03 -23.18
N PRO A 308 13.10 0.23 -23.36
CA PRO A 308 13.01 -1.02 -24.11
C PRO A 308 12.01 -1.99 -23.47
N LEU A 309 11.99 -2.04 -22.14
CA LEU A 309 11.05 -2.87 -21.40
C LEU A 309 9.60 -2.39 -21.58
N LEU A 310 9.35 -1.08 -21.49
CA LEU A 310 8.04 -0.48 -21.76
C LEU A 310 7.57 -0.75 -23.19
N GLN A 311 8.46 -0.59 -24.17
CA GLN A 311 8.15 -0.81 -25.58
C GLN A 311 7.78 -2.27 -25.84
N PHE A 312 8.55 -3.22 -25.29
CA PHE A 312 8.25 -4.64 -25.37
C PHE A 312 6.90 -4.96 -24.74
N GLN A 313 6.67 -4.55 -23.49
CA GLN A 313 5.44 -4.86 -22.76
C GLN A 313 4.20 -4.21 -23.36
N CYS A 314 4.31 -2.99 -23.88
CA CYS A 314 3.23 -2.31 -24.58
C CYS A 314 2.85 -3.06 -25.87
N SER A 315 3.87 -3.50 -26.65
CA SER A 315 3.66 -4.23 -27.90
C SER A 315 2.99 -5.60 -27.66
N GLU A 316 3.47 -6.34 -26.65
CA GLU A 316 2.84 -7.60 -26.24
C GLU A 316 1.39 -7.38 -25.79
N THR A 317 1.14 -6.35 -24.97
CA THR A 317 -0.22 -6.01 -24.53
C THR A 317 -1.14 -5.71 -25.70
N LEU A 318 -0.69 -4.90 -26.67
CA LEU A 318 -1.45 -4.63 -27.88
C LEU A 318 -1.77 -5.91 -28.66
N ASN A 319 -0.84 -6.85 -28.75
CA ASN A 319 -1.07 -8.15 -29.39
C ASN A 319 -2.14 -8.98 -28.67
N PHE A 320 -2.07 -9.09 -27.34
CA PHE A 320 -3.09 -9.78 -26.54
C PHE A 320 -4.48 -9.17 -26.72
N VAL A 321 -4.57 -7.84 -26.61
CA VAL A 321 -5.83 -7.12 -26.73
C VAL A 321 -6.38 -7.19 -28.15
N ALA A 322 -5.54 -7.01 -29.18
CA ALA A 322 -5.97 -7.13 -30.57
C ALA A 322 -6.46 -8.55 -30.90
N THR A 323 -5.79 -9.58 -30.39
CA THR A 323 -6.21 -10.98 -30.56
C THR A 323 -7.58 -11.22 -29.93
N PHE A 324 -7.79 -10.73 -28.70
CA PHE A 324 -9.09 -10.80 -28.05
C PHE A 324 -10.18 -10.10 -28.88
N LEU A 325 -9.94 -8.88 -29.32
CA LEU A 325 -10.91 -8.08 -30.07
C LEU A 325 -11.25 -8.65 -31.45
N ARG A 326 -10.26 -9.21 -32.17
CA ARG A 326 -10.50 -9.93 -33.44
C ARG A 326 -11.36 -11.17 -33.24
N ASN A 327 -11.13 -11.92 -32.17
CA ASN A 327 -11.91 -13.12 -31.84
C ASN A 327 -13.39 -12.81 -31.55
N VAL A 328 -13.71 -11.55 -31.23
CA VAL A 328 -15.09 -11.07 -31.01
C VAL A 328 -15.56 -10.10 -32.11
N HIS A 329 -14.84 -10.05 -33.25
CA HIS A 329 -15.17 -9.25 -34.43
C HIS A 329 -15.30 -7.73 -34.18
N MET A 330 -14.49 -7.18 -33.28
CA MET A 330 -14.46 -5.73 -32.96
C MET A 330 -13.26 -4.96 -33.55
N LEU A 331 -12.28 -5.68 -34.12
CA LEU A 331 -11.18 -5.19 -34.94
C LEU A 331 -11.09 -6.06 -36.18
#